data_AF-A0A0Q6MMS3-F1
#
_entry.id   AF-A0A0Q6MMS3-F1
#
_cell.length_a   1.000
_cell.length_b   1.000
_cell.length_c   1.000
_cell.angle_alpha   90.00
_cell.angle_beta   90.00
_cell.angle_gamma   90.00
#
_symmetry.space_group_name_H-M   'P 1'
#
loop_
_entity.id
_entity.type
_entity.pdbx_description
1 polymer ?
#
loop_
_entity_poly.entity_id
_entity_poly.type
_entity_poly.pdbx_seq_one_letter_code
_entity_poly.pdbx_strand_id
1 'polypeptide(L)'
;MAKIPPGVGPRFPQVVVLFGATGDLARRKLLPGLYHLSAAGFIPGCRIIGVSLDDLDADGFRAAARGALGEFSSRPVTEADWAHFAQGLDYVPLAAGPAALKTAVDAAERSLGGETRRLHYLSVPPSAALSAVQMLGEAGLVERSRIVMEKPFGTDLASAVTLNARLHQTFAEEQIFRIDHFLGKEPAQNILAFRFANGLFEPIWNRNFIDHVQIDVPETLGLGTRAGFYEQTGAYRDMVVTHLFQILAFMAMEPPTALEPAPISEEKNKVFRSMLPIQPADVVRGQYAGYRGEPGVDPESETETFIALKCYIDNWRWAGVPFFLRTGKRMAEGQRIISIAFREPPKSMFPPGSGVGAQGPDHLTFDLADASKMSLSFYGKRPGPGMRLDKLSLQFAMHDTGLIGEVLEAYERLILDAMRGDRTLFTTAEGIERLWQVSTQLLESPPPVRLYPPGSWGPKSIHQLIAPHAWRLPFERAWRDPNKTGG
;
A
#
# COMPACT_ATOMS: atom_id res chain seq x y z
N MET A 1 -15.02 8.88 25.50
CA MET A 1 -15.17 8.01 24.31
C MET A 1 -15.69 6.65 24.77
N ALA A 2 -16.67 6.07 24.07
CA ALA A 2 -17.10 4.71 24.35
C ALA A 2 -15.90 3.77 24.17
N LYS A 3 -15.58 2.96 25.18
CA LYS A 3 -14.51 1.96 25.11
C LYS A 3 -14.88 0.96 24.01
N ILE A 4 -13.98 0.80 23.06
CA ILE A 4 -14.12 0.00 21.84
C ILE A 4 -14.55 -1.44 22.18
N PRO A 5 -15.37 -2.09 21.34
CA PRO A 5 -15.81 -3.47 21.58
C PRO A 5 -14.63 -4.43 21.79
N PRO A 6 -14.77 -5.43 22.69
CA PRO A 6 -13.77 -6.48 22.83
C PRO A 6 -13.55 -7.22 21.49
N GLY A 7 -12.29 -7.48 21.14
CA GLY A 7 -11.89 -8.20 19.93
C GLY A 7 -11.33 -7.34 18.78
N VAL A 8 -11.44 -6.01 18.87
CA VAL A 8 -10.86 -5.08 17.86
C VAL A 8 -9.35 -4.90 18.06
N GLY A 9 -8.90 -4.87 19.32
CA GLY A 9 -7.50 -4.71 19.71
C GLY A 9 -6.70 -6.02 19.82
N PRO A 10 -5.38 -5.96 20.10
CA PRO A 10 -4.60 -7.14 20.42
C PRO A 10 -5.05 -7.74 21.76
N ARG A 11 -4.89 -9.07 21.89
CA ARG A 11 -5.29 -9.82 23.10
C ARG A 11 -4.50 -9.45 24.36
N PHE A 12 -3.23 -9.09 24.20
CA PHE A 12 -2.30 -8.86 25.31
C PHE A 12 -1.80 -7.42 25.31
N PRO A 13 -1.41 -6.86 26.48
CA PRO A 13 -0.64 -5.62 26.53
C PRO A 13 0.65 -5.71 25.70
N GLN A 14 1.09 -4.55 25.19
CA GLN A 14 2.19 -4.44 24.24
C GLN A 14 3.35 -3.64 24.85
N VAL A 15 4.57 -4.15 24.68
CA VAL A 15 5.80 -3.34 24.81
C VAL A 15 6.35 -3.07 23.41
N VAL A 16 6.31 -1.81 23.00
CA VAL A 16 6.82 -1.36 21.71
C VAL A 16 8.26 -0.92 21.87
N VAL A 17 9.17 -1.49 21.10
CA VAL A 17 10.54 -0.96 20.95
C VAL A 17 10.59 -0.21 19.63
N LEU A 18 10.74 1.12 19.70
CA LEU A 18 10.73 1.99 18.53
C LEU A 18 12.16 2.41 18.19
N PHE A 19 12.77 1.78 17.21
CA PHE A 19 14.07 2.20 16.69
C PHE A 19 13.90 3.41 15.76
N GLY A 20 14.77 4.40 15.90
CA GLY A 20 14.65 5.68 15.20
C GLY A 20 13.54 6.57 15.78
N ALA A 21 13.29 6.49 17.09
CA ALA A 21 12.18 7.15 17.77
C ALA A 21 12.17 8.68 17.65
N THR A 22 13.31 9.28 17.37
CA THR A 22 13.49 10.73 17.16
C THR A 22 13.42 11.15 15.68
N GLY A 23 13.34 10.19 14.76
CA GLY A 23 13.32 10.43 13.31
C GLY A 23 12.01 11.03 12.79
N ASP A 24 12.03 11.49 11.53
CA ASP A 24 10.91 12.16 10.87
C ASP A 24 9.63 11.30 10.85
N LEU A 25 9.74 10.03 10.45
CA LEU A 25 8.60 9.11 10.39
C LEU A 25 7.99 8.87 11.78
N ALA A 26 8.84 8.67 12.79
CA ALA A 26 8.40 8.48 14.17
C ALA A 26 7.61 9.68 14.68
N ARG A 27 8.13 10.90 14.48
CA ARG A 27 7.47 12.15 14.89
C ARG A 27 6.16 12.40 14.14
N ARG A 28 6.15 12.20 12.82
CA ARG A 28 5.01 12.60 11.98
C ARG A 28 3.88 11.59 11.97
N LYS A 29 4.17 10.30 12.19
CA LYS A 29 3.20 9.21 12.01
C LYS A 29 3.14 8.21 13.16
N LEU A 30 4.27 7.71 13.64
CA LEU A 30 4.25 6.58 14.59
C LEU A 30 3.86 7.01 16.01
N LEU A 31 4.43 8.09 16.53
CA LEU A 31 4.11 8.62 17.86
C LEU A 31 2.66 9.14 17.91
N PRO A 32 2.17 9.95 16.95
CA PRO A 32 0.75 10.29 16.86
C PRO A 32 -0.17 9.07 16.78
N GLY A 33 0.19 8.08 15.96
CA GLY A 33 -0.62 6.89 15.81
C GLY A 33 -0.68 6.01 17.07
N LEU A 34 0.46 5.79 17.72
CA LEU A 34 0.52 5.04 18.99
C LEU A 34 -0.23 5.76 20.12
N TYR A 35 -0.14 7.09 20.18
CA TYR A 35 -0.94 7.90 21.10
C TYR A 35 -2.43 7.69 20.85
N HIS A 36 -2.87 7.80 19.60
CA HIS A 36 -4.28 7.61 19.26
C HIS A 36 -4.78 6.19 19.62
N LEU A 37 -4.04 5.16 19.22
CA LEU A 37 -4.41 3.77 19.52
C LEU A 37 -4.51 3.53 21.03
N SER A 38 -3.63 4.13 21.82
CA SER A 38 -3.67 4.05 23.28
C SER A 38 -4.84 4.84 23.88
N ALA A 39 -5.02 6.10 23.50
CA ALA A 39 -6.04 6.99 24.04
C ALA A 39 -7.47 6.54 23.69
N ALA A 40 -7.67 6.02 22.48
CA ALA A 40 -8.95 5.46 22.05
C ALA A 40 -9.24 4.08 22.65
N GLY A 41 -8.26 3.45 23.33
CA GLY A 41 -8.43 2.15 23.97
C GLY A 41 -8.38 0.96 23.02
N PHE A 42 -7.75 1.10 21.85
CA PHE A 42 -7.52 -0.04 20.95
C PHE A 42 -6.49 -1.02 21.52
N ILE A 43 -5.62 -0.58 22.42
CA ILE A 43 -4.57 -1.40 23.03
C ILE A 43 -4.87 -1.53 24.52
N PRO A 44 -4.95 -2.76 25.08
CA PRO A 44 -5.30 -2.97 26.50
C PRO A 44 -4.26 -2.41 27.49
N GLY A 45 -3.02 -2.19 27.03
CA GLY A 45 -1.96 -1.53 27.77
C GLY A 45 -0.72 -1.40 26.88
N CYS A 46 -0.02 -0.27 26.95
CA CYS A 46 1.11 0.02 26.07
C CYS A 46 2.27 0.66 26.84
N ARG A 47 3.49 0.14 26.61
CA ARG A 47 4.76 0.80 26.96
C ARG A 47 5.58 0.97 25.71
N ILE A 48 6.26 2.10 25.56
CA ILE A 48 7.06 2.43 24.38
C ILE A 48 8.47 2.78 24.86
N ILE A 49 9.43 1.99 24.39
CA ILE A 49 10.85 2.21 24.60
C ILE A 49 11.41 2.81 23.30
N GLY A 50 11.69 4.11 23.31
CA GLY A 50 12.36 4.78 22.21
C GLY A 50 13.85 4.43 22.17
N VAL A 51 14.36 4.11 20.98
CA VAL A 51 15.79 3.84 20.76
C VAL A 51 16.27 4.67 19.59
N SER A 52 17.25 5.53 19.81
CA SER A 52 17.80 6.44 18.78
C SER A 52 19.27 6.78 19.05
N LEU A 53 19.93 7.42 18.09
CA LEU A 53 21.32 7.88 18.21
C LEU A 53 21.48 9.04 19.21
N ASP A 54 20.42 9.83 19.39
CA ASP A 54 20.43 10.99 20.28
C ASP A 54 20.65 10.58 21.74
N ASP A 55 21.50 11.32 22.45
CA ASP A 55 21.74 11.13 23.87
C ASP A 55 20.65 11.86 24.68
N LEU A 56 19.48 11.23 24.75
CA LEU A 56 18.32 11.70 25.50
C LEU A 56 18.07 10.79 26.71
N ASP A 57 17.40 11.33 27.72
CA ASP A 57 16.76 10.56 28.77
C ASP A 57 15.24 10.41 28.51
N ALA A 58 14.55 9.74 29.41
CA ALA A 58 13.10 9.52 29.30
C ALA A 58 12.29 10.82 29.25
N ASP A 59 12.70 11.85 30.00
CA ASP A 59 11.99 13.14 30.03
C ASP A 59 12.22 13.95 28.75
N GLY A 60 13.42 13.91 28.19
CA GLY A 60 13.74 14.44 26.87
C GLY A 60 12.90 13.77 25.78
N PHE A 61 12.77 12.44 25.83
CA PHE A 61 11.93 11.71 24.88
C PHE A 61 10.43 12.04 25.04
N ARG A 62 9.93 12.18 26.26
CA ARG A 62 8.54 12.63 26.53
C ARG A 62 8.31 14.03 25.97
N ALA A 63 9.24 14.96 26.14
CA ALA A 63 9.14 16.30 25.59
C ALA A 63 9.11 16.28 24.04
N ALA A 64 9.97 15.47 23.42
CA ALA A 64 9.99 15.29 21.97
C ALA A 64 8.67 14.69 21.44
N ALA A 65 8.14 13.67 22.12
CA ALA A 65 6.85 13.06 21.78
C ALA A 65 5.70 14.06 21.93
N ARG A 66 5.69 14.87 23.00
CA ARG A 66 4.69 15.94 23.19
C ARG A 66 4.72 16.96 22.06
N GLY A 67 5.92 17.39 21.66
CA GLY A 67 6.12 18.30 20.53
C GLY A 67 5.59 17.70 19.22
N ALA A 68 5.90 16.43 18.95
CA ALA A 68 5.43 15.71 17.77
C ALA A 68 3.90 15.61 17.72
N LEU A 69 3.24 15.33 18.85
CA LEU A 69 1.77 15.34 18.94
C LEU A 69 1.18 16.72 18.69
N GLY A 70 1.79 17.78 19.24
CA GLY A 70 1.33 19.16 19.01
C GLY A 70 1.45 19.62 17.56
N GLU A 71 2.45 19.12 16.83
CA GLU A 71 2.72 19.51 15.44
C GLU A 71 1.95 18.67 14.41
N PHE A 72 1.82 17.36 14.65
CA PHE A 72 1.37 16.41 13.62
C PHE A 72 0.09 15.63 13.98
N SER A 73 -0.43 15.73 15.20
CA SER A 73 -1.69 15.06 15.53
C SER A 73 -2.85 15.72 14.79
N SER A 74 -3.59 14.93 14.02
CA SER A 74 -4.85 15.33 13.39
C SER A 74 -6.02 15.36 14.38
N ARG A 75 -5.87 14.77 15.57
CA ARG A 75 -6.90 14.66 16.61
C ARG A 75 -6.52 15.45 17.87
N PRO A 76 -7.50 16.00 18.62
CA PRO A 76 -7.23 16.74 19.86
C PRO A 76 -6.45 15.90 20.88
N VAL A 77 -5.44 16.51 21.49
CA VAL A 77 -4.63 15.91 22.55
C VAL A 77 -5.12 16.47 23.88
N THR A 78 -5.75 15.64 24.72
CA THR A 78 -6.16 16.07 26.06
C THR A 78 -5.01 15.91 27.06
N GLU A 79 -4.97 16.73 28.12
CA GLU A 79 -3.96 16.59 29.17
C GLU A 79 -4.04 15.25 29.90
N ALA A 80 -5.26 14.73 30.10
CA ALA A 80 -5.46 13.45 30.77
C ALA A 80 -4.91 12.28 29.95
N ASP A 81 -5.24 12.23 28.65
CA ASP A 81 -4.77 11.18 27.75
C ASP A 81 -3.25 11.28 27.53
N TRP A 82 -2.72 12.51 27.42
CA TRP A 82 -1.28 12.73 27.35
C TRP A 82 -0.57 12.26 28.62
N ALA A 83 -1.03 12.66 29.81
CA ALA A 83 -0.42 12.26 31.06
C ALA A 83 -0.37 10.73 31.20
N HIS A 84 -1.44 10.04 30.78
CA HIS A 84 -1.46 8.58 30.73
C HIS A 84 -0.45 8.01 29.73
N PHE A 85 -0.42 8.53 28.50
CA PHE A 85 0.50 8.07 27.47
C PHE A 85 1.97 8.32 27.82
N ALA A 86 2.30 9.49 28.36
CA ALA A 86 3.65 9.90 28.74
C ALA A 86 4.27 8.99 29.83
N GLN A 87 3.45 8.48 30.75
CA GLN A 87 3.87 7.48 31.75
C GLN A 87 4.30 6.15 31.12
N GLY A 88 3.82 5.87 29.90
CA GLY A 88 4.21 4.69 29.13
C GLY A 88 5.46 4.89 28.27
N LEU A 89 6.03 6.09 28.23
CA LEU A 89 7.23 6.40 27.44
C LEU A 89 8.50 6.30 28.27
N ASP A 90 9.48 5.61 27.70
CA ASP A 90 10.85 5.52 28.19
C ASP A 90 11.84 5.54 27.02
N TYR A 91 13.13 5.72 27.28
CA TYR A 91 14.14 5.89 26.24
C TYR A 91 15.47 5.20 26.59
N VAL A 92 16.08 4.58 25.59
CA VAL A 92 17.41 3.96 25.69
C VAL A 92 18.26 4.48 24.53
N PRO A 93 19.35 5.24 24.79
CA PRO A 93 20.28 5.63 23.75
C PRO A 93 20.87 4.39 23.06
N LEU A 94 21.02 4.43 21.73
CA LEU A 94 21.53 3.29 20.97
C LEU A 94 22.93 2.84 21.47
N ALA A 95 23.76 3.81 21.90
CA ALA A 95 25.09 3.56 22.44
C ALA A 95 25.10 2.77 23.77
N ALA A 96 23.97 2.72 24.50
CA ALA A 96 23.87 1.95 25.74
C ALA A 96 23.82 0.43 25.51
N GLY A 97 23.56 -0.01 24.27
CA GLY A 97 23.70 -1.40 23.88
C GLY A 97 22.57 -2.35 24.33
N PRO A 98 22.67 -3.64 23.98
CA PRO A 98 21.59 -4.61 24.13
C PRO A 98 21.19 -4.89 25.59
N ALA A 99 22.13 -4.83 26.53
CA ALA A 99 21.85 -5.09 27.95
C ALA A 99 20.96 -4.01 28.58
N ALA A 100 21.19 -2.74 28.25
CA ALA A 100 20.36 -1.63 28.70
C ALA A 100 18.95 -1.72 28.10
N LEU A 101 18.86 -2.03 26.80
CA LEU A 101 17.59 -2.25 26.12
C LEU A 101 16.77 -3.38 26.76
N LYS A 102 17.41 -4.52 27.03
CA LYS A 102 16.76 -5.65 27.73
C LYS A 102 16.22 -5.21 29.10
N THR A 103 17.00 -4.49 29.87
CA THR A 103 16.61 -4.02 31.21
C THR A 103 15.37 -3.13 31.16
N ALA A 104 15.33 -2.17 30.22
CA ALA A 104 14.18 -1.29 30.02
C ALA A 104 12.92 -2.07 29.60
N VAL A 105 13.05 -3.00 28.66
CA VAL A 105 11.92 -3.84 28.21
C VAL A 105 11.40 -4.73 29.33
N ASP A 106 12.26 -5.38 30.10
CA ASP A 106 11.85 -6.22 31.24
C ASP A 106 11.17 -5.39 32.34
N ALA A 107 11.58 -4.13 32.54
CA ALA A 107 10.89 -3.20 33.45
C ALA A 107 9.50 -2.81 32.93
N ALA A 108 9.40 -2.50 31.64
CA ALA A 108 8.13 -2.19 31.00
C ALA A 108 7.14 -3.37 31.07
N GLU A 109 7.58 -4.59 30.78
CA GLU A 109 6.75 -5.80 30.87
C GLU A 109 6.24 -6.02 32.29
N ARG A 110 7.11 -5.90 33.31
CA ARG A 110 6.71 -6.02 34.72
C ARG A 110 5.66 -4.97 35.12
N SER A 111 5.75 -3.75 34.58
CA SER A 111 4.81 -2.67 34.89
C SER A 111 3.41 -2.88 34.31
N LEU A 112 3.28 -3.66 33.23
CA LEU A 112 1.99 -3.97 32.62
C LEU A 112 1.24 -5.10 33.35
N GLY A 113 2.01 -6.00 33.99
CA GLY A 113 1.47 -7.16 34.70
C GLY A 113 0.94 -8.24 33.76
N GLY A 114 1.08 -9.51 34.17
CA GLY A 114 0.59 -10.65 33.40
C GLY A 114 1.36 -10.90 32.10
N GLU A 115 0.68 -11.52 31.14
CA GLU A 115 1.29 -11.92 29.87
C GLU A 115 1.32 -10.74 28.87
N THR A 116 2.51 -10.39 28.39
CA THR A 116 2.75 -9.33 27.41
C THR A 116 3.18 -9.88 26.05
N ARG A 117 3.08 -9.04 25.01
CA ARG A 117 3.74 -9.23 23.71
C ARG A 117 4.59 -8.02 23.37
N ARG A 118 5.56 -8.22 22.48
CA ARG A 118 6.50 -7.18 22.05
C ARG A 118 6.26 -6.82 20.59
N LEU A 119 6.36 -5.54 20.27
CA LEU A 119 6.36 -5.04 18.90
C LEU A 119 7.63 -4.23 18.68
N HIS A 120 8.52 -4.71 17.83
CA HIS A 120 9.72 -3.98 17.43
C HIS A 120 9.41 -3.22 16.15
N TYR A 121 9.46 -1.90 16.16
CA TYR A 121 9.24 -1.08 14.98
C TYR A 121 10.57 -0.47 14.52
N LEU A 122 10.99 -0.80 13.30
CA LEU A 122 12.21 -0.27 12.71
C LEU A 122 11.91 0.97 11.86
N SER A 123 11.88 2.14 12.50
CA SER A 123 11.80 3.44 11.81
C SER A 123 13.20 4.02 11.54
N VAL A 124 14.07 3.20 10.97
CA VAL A 124 15.48 3.52 10.70
C VAL A 124 15.80 3.42 9.21
N PRO A 125 16.87 4.08 8.73
CA PRO A 125 17.33 3.90 7.36
C PRO A 125 17.64 2.42 7.05
N PRO A 126 17.53 1.98 5.79
CA PRO A 126 17.71 0.57 5.43
C PRO A 126 19.08 0.00 5.83
N SER A 127 20.13 0.82 5.77
CA SER A 127 21.49 0.47 6.18
C SER A 127 21.63 0.15 7.67
N ALA A 128 20.71 0.64 8.52
CA ALA A 128 20.72 0.42 9.96
C ALA A 128 19.76 -0.70 10.42
N ALA A 129 18.86 -1.17 9.54
CA ALA A 129 17.81 -2.13 9.92
C ALA A 129 18.38 -3.47 10.43
N LEU A 130 19.39 -4.02 9.74
CA LEU A 130 20.01 -5.29 10.17
C LEU A 130 20.76 -5.17 11.50
N SER A 131 21.39 -4.02 11.77
CA SER A 131 22.04 -3.76 13.06
C SER A 131 21.03 -3.71 14.20
N ALA A 132 19.85 -3.12 13.98
CA ALA A 132 18.76 -3.14 14.96
C ALA A 132 18.23 -4.57 15.21
N VAL A 133 18.10 -5.39 14.15
CA VAL A 133 17.73 -6.82 14.26
C VAL A 133 18.77 -7.60 15.07
N GLN A 134 20.05 -7.36 14.83
CA GLN A 134 21.13 -7.98 15.59
C GLN A 134 21.06 -7.59 17.08
N MET A 135 20.89 -6.30 17.38
CA MET A 135 20.76 -5.81 18.75
C MET A 135 19.58 -6.46 19.49
N LEU A 136 18.44 -6.64 18.81
CA LEU A 136 17.27 -7.34 19.36
C LEU A 136 17.56 -8.82 19.66
N GLY A 137 18.31 -9.48 18.78
CA GLY A 137 18.79 -10.84 18.97
C GLY A 137 19.72 -10.97 20.19
N GLU A 138 20.74 -10.12 20.26
CA GLU A 138 21.71 -10.08 21.37
C GLU A 138 21.06 -9.72 22.71
N ALA A 139 20.03 -8.87 22.70
CA ALA A 139 19.24 -8.53 23.88
C ALA A 139 18.27 -9.65 24.32
N GLY A 140 18.12 -10.73 23.54
CA GLY A 140 17.18 -11.81 23.84
C GLY A 140 15.71 -11.38 23.76
N LEU A 141 15.37 -10.44 22.89
CA LEU A 141 14.04 -9.82 22.80
C LEU A 141 13.18 -10.38 21.64
N VAL A 142 13.58 -11.49 21.04
CA VAL A 142 12.93 -12.10 19.88
C VAL A 142 11.67 -12.90 20.25
N GLU A 143 11.70 -13.64 21.35
CA GLU A 143 10.53 -14.43 21.75
C GLU A 143 9.33 -13.54 22.10
N ARG A 144 8.12 -14.04 21.79
CA ARG A 144 6.84 -13.34 22.00
C ARG A 144 6.78 -11.97 21.31
N SER A 145 7.59 -11.77 20.27
CA SER A 145 7.69 -10.49 19.56
C SER A 145 7.32 -10.59 18.09
N ARG A 146 7.02 -9.43 17.52
CA ARG A 146 6.90 -9.22 16.08
C ARG A 146 7.73 -8.01 15.71
N ILE A 147 8.23 -7.98 14.48
CA ILE A 147 9.05 -6.91 13.95
C ILE A 147 8.41 -6.29 12.73
N VAL A 148 8.30 -4.98 12.74
CA VAL A 148 7.77 -4.16 11.66
C VAL A 148 8.93 -3.47 10.96
N MET A 149 8.98 -3.60 9.64
CA MET A 149 10.07 -3.07 8.81
C MET A 149 9.52 -2.18 7.71
N GLU A 150 10.19 -1.05 7.49
CA GLU A 150 9.94 -0.13 6.38
C GLU A 150 10.63 -0.56 5.09
N LYS A 151 10.08 -0.11 3.96
CA LYS A 151 10.70 -0.28 2.64
C LYS A 151 12.04 0.47 2.55
N PRO A 152 12.98 0.03 1.69
CA PRO A 152 12.88 -1.00 0.67
C PRO A 152 13.21 -2.41 1.17
N PHE A 153 12.54 -3.42 0.61
CA PHE A 153 12.80 -4.84 0.86
C PHE A 153 13.70 -5.41 -0.25
N GLY A 154 14.94 -4.93 -0.29
CA GLY A 154 15.86 -5.13 -1.41
C GLY A 154 15.62 -4.13 -2.55
N THR A 155 16.59 -4.05 -3.46
CA THR A 155 16.58 -3.21 -4.68
C THR A 155 16.64 -4.04 -5.96
N ASP A 156 16.83 -5.34 -5.80
CA ASP A 156 16.91 -6.39 -6.80
C ASP A 156 16.75 -7.75 -6.10
N LEU A 157 16.78 -8.84 -6.87
CA LEU A 157 16.61 -10.19 -6.33
C LEU A 157 17.72 -10.57 -5.33
N ALA A 158 18.98 -10.28 -5.64
CA ALA A 158 20.11 -10.71 -4.81
C ALA A 158 20.10 -10.02 -3.44
N SER A 159 19.86 -8.71 -3.41
CA SER A 159 19.73 -7.92 -2.19
C SER A 159 18.51 -8.32 -1.37
N ALA A 160 17.37 -8.64 -2.00
CA ALA A 160 16.17 -9.11 -1.30
C ALA A 160 16.39 -10.48 -0.65
N VAL A 161 16.94 -11.45 -1.38
CA VAL A 161 17.29 -12.78 -0.85
C VAL A 161 18.28 -12.65 0.32
N THR A 162 19.31 -11.81 0.16
CA THR A 162 20.30 -11.57 1.22
C THR A 162 19.65 -10.95 2.46
N LEU A 163 18.80 -9.93 2.28
CA LEU A 163 18.08 -9.29 3.37
C LEU A 163 17.20 -10.30 4.11
N ASN A 164 16.36 -11.06 3.40
CA ASN A 164 15.47 -12.04 4.01
C ASN A 164 16.25 -13.15 4.73
N ALA A 165 17.32 -13.67 4.14
CA ALA A 165 18.17 -14.67 4.78
C ALA A 165 18.77 -14.15 6.09
N ARG A 166 19.19 -12.88 6.14
CA ARG A 166 19.68 -12.23 7.37
C ARG A 166 18.60 -12.05 8.41
N LEU A 167 17.39 -11.64 8.01
CA LEU A 167 16.26 -11.51 8.93
C LEU A 167 15.87 -12.86 9.54
N HIS A 168 15.87 -13.93 8.73
CA HIS A 168 15.53 -15.29 9.16
C HIS A 168 16.56 -15.96 10.06
N GLN A 169 17.75 -15.37 10.24
CA GLN A 169 18.69 -15.79 11.28
C GLN A 169 18.17 -15.45 12.69
N THR A 170 17.29 -14.44 12.81
CA THR A 170 16.80 -13.93 14.09
C THR A 170 15.30 -14.10 14.26
N PHE A 171 14.49 -13.87 13.21
CA PHE A 171 13.02 -13.89 13.29
C PHE A 171 12.41 -14.92 12.33
N ALA A 172 11.41 -15.66 12.80
CA ALA A 172 10.58 -16.48 11.92
C ALA A 172 9.74 -15.60 10.99
N GLU A 173 9.35 -16.12 9.81
CA GLU A 173 8.58 -15.34 8.83
C GLU A 173 7.24 -14.85 9.39
N GLU A 174 6.55 -15.62 10.26
CA GLU A 174 5.34 -15.15 10.94
C GLU A 174 5.53 -13.97 11.89
N GLN A 175 6.77 -13.67 12.29
CA GLN A 175 7.10 -12.53 13.14
C GLN A 175 7.43 -11.28 12.34
N ILE A 176 7.64 -11.37 11.01
CA ILE A 176 8.12 -10.24 10.19
C ILE A 176 6.96 -9.59 9.44
N PHE A 177 6.83 -8.28 9.64
CA PHE A 177 5.78 -7.41 9.11
C PHE A 177 6.42 -6.35 8.21
N ARG A 178 6.55 -6.68 6.92
CA ARG A 178 7.09 -5.80 5.89
C ARG A 178 6.00 -4.85 5.40
N ILE A 179 6.10 -3.58 5.80
CA ILE A 179 5.07 -2.58 5.55
C ILE A 179 5.01 -2.17 4.09
N ASP A 180 3.79 -2.12 3.60
CA ASP A 180 3.37 -1.34 2.45
C ASP A 180 2.19 -0.45 2.86
N HIS A 181 2.41 0.86 2.95
CA HIS A 181 1.37 1.82 3.34
C HIS A 181 0.41 2.17 2.20
N PHE A 182 0.70 1.77 0.96
CA PHE A 182 -0.13 2.05 -0.20
C PHE A 182 -1.36 1.13 -0.27
N LEU A 183 -1.27 -0.04 0.35
CA LEU A 183 -2.42 -0.87 0.67
C LEU A 183 -3.23 -0.22 1.79
N GLY A 184 -3.93 0.87 1.47
CA GLY A 184 -5.03 1.35 2.28
C GLY A 184 -6.03 0.20 2.44
N LYS A 185 -6.20 -0.27 3.68
CA LYS A 185 -6.95 -1.49 3.98
C LYS A 185 -8.35 -1.47 3.39
N GLU A 186 -9.02 -0.31 3.44
CA GLU A 186 -10.41 -0.17 3.00
C GLU A 186 -10.59 -0.49 1.50
N PRO A 187 -9.87 0.15 0.56
CA PRO A 187 -9.95 -0.25 -0.85
C PRO A 187 -9.62 -1.73 -1.10
N ALA A 188 -8.56 -2.26 -0.47
CA ALA A 188 -8.17 -3.65 -0.67
C ALA A 188 -9.22 -4.64 -0.14
N GLN A 189 -9.78 -4.39 1.06
CA GLN A 189 -10.84 -5.20 1.64
C GLN A 189 -12.16 -5.06 0.89
N ASN A 190 -12.46 -3.87 0.36
CA ASN A 190 -13.62 -3.66 -0.49
C ASN A 190 -13.56 -4.50 -1.77
N ILE A 191 -12.37 -4.69 -2.37
CA ILE A 191 -12.21 -5.64 -3.49
C ILE A 191 -12.57 -7.06 -3.05
N LEU A 192 -12.12 -7.50 -1.87
CA LEU A 192 -12.42 -8.84 -1.35
C LEU A 192 -13.92 -9.03 -1.08
N ALA A 193 -14.55 -8.06 -0.40
CA ALA A 193 -15.97 -8.06 -0.12
C ALA A 193 -16.77 -8.07 -1.44
N PHE A 194 -16.36 -7.26 -2.41
CA PHE A 194 -17.03 -7.20 -3.69
C PHE A 194 -16.97 -8.54 -4.44
N ARG A 195 -15.79 -9.15 -4.51
CA ARG A 195 -15.62 -10.43 -5.20
C ARG A 195 -16.34 -11.56 -4.47
N PHE A 196 -16.05 -11.76 -3.19
CA PHE A 196 -16.41 -13.00 -2.51
C PHE A 196 -17.74 -12.95 -1.75
N ALA A 197 -18.35 -11.77 -1.56
CA ALA A 197 -19.68 -11.66 -0.97
C ALA A 197 -20.82 -11.54 -2.00
N ASN A 198 -20.50 -11.37 -3.30
CA ASN A 198 -21.51 -11.09 -4.32
C ASN A 198 -21.52 -12.15 -5.41
N GLY A 199 -22.57 -12.98 -5.42
CA GLY A 199 -22.77 -14.03 -6.43
C GLY A 199 -22.93 -13.51 -7.87
N LEU A 200 -23.12 -12.20 -8.06
CA LEU A 200 -23.16 -11.56 -9.38
C LEU A 200 -21.77 -11.39 -10.00
N PHE A 201 -20.74 -11.10 -9.21
CA PHE A 201 -19.45 -10.63 -9.72
C PHE A 201 -18.38 -11.71 -9.82
N GLU A 202 -18.28 -12.63 -8.85
CA GLU A 202 -17.26 -13.69 -8.91
C GLU A 202 -17.37 -14.59 -10.16
N PRO A 203 -18.58 -14.99 -10.65
CA PRO A 203 -18.69 -15.82 -11.85
C PRO A 203 -18.14 -15.16 -13.12
N ILE A 204 -18.14 -13.83 -13.17
CA ILE A 204 -17.62 -13.04 -14.30
C ILE A 204 -16.17 -12.57 -14.07
N TRP A 205 -15.53 -12.98 -12.97
CA TRP A 205 -14.18 -12.53 -12.60
C TRP A 205 -13.07 -13.41 -13.20
N ASN A 206 -13.09 -13.63 -14.50
CA ASN A 206 -12.12 -14.50 -15.18
C ASN A 206 -11.97 -14.15 -16.67
N ARG A 207 -10.96 -14.73 -17.32
CA ARG A 207 -10.60 -14.54 -18.74
C ARG A 207 -11.72 -14.72 -19.77
N ASN A 208 -12.79 -15.45 -19.44
CA ASN A 208 -13.93 -15.62 -20.36
C ASN A 208 -14.80 -14.36 -20.43
N PHE A 209 -14.76 -13.52 -19.40
CA PHE A 209 -15.57 -12.31 -19.29
C PHE A 209 -14.73 -11.05 -19.19
N ILE A 210 -13.52 -11.11 -18.66
CA ILE A 210 -12.59 -9.99 -18.59
C ILE A 210 -11.72 -9.96 -19.85
N ASP A 211 -11.67 -8.79 -20.47
CA ASP A 211 -10.84 -8.49 -21.63
C ASP A 211 -9.44 -8.03 -21.19
N HIS A 212 -9.38 -6.99 -20.36
CA HIS A 212 -8.14 -6.46 -19.79
C HIS A 212 -8.37 -5.74 -18.47
N VAL A 213 -7.28 -5.49 -17.75
CA VAL A 213 -7.27 -4.79 -16.46
C VAL A 213 -6.31 -3.61 -16.54
N GLN A 214 -6.69 -2.47 -15.96
CA GLN A 214 -5.84 -1.30 -15.80
C GLN A 214 -5.73 -0.94 -14.31
N ILE A 215 -4.52 -0.81 -13.79
CA ILE A 215 -4.21 -0.30 -12.45
C ILE A 215 -3.42 0.99 -12.64
N ASP A 216 -4.05 2.12 -12.34
CA ASP A 216 -3.50 3.44 -12.61
C ASP A 216 -3.40 4.27 -11.32
N VAL A 217 -2.17 4.65 -10.99
CA VAL A 217 -1.79 5.28 -9.72
C VAL A 217 -0.94 6.54 -10.01
N PRO A 218 -1.54 7.59 -10.60
CA PRO A 218 -0.82 8.82 -10.89
C PRO A 218 -0.65 9.69 -9.64
N GLU A 219 0.40 10.50 -9.62
CA GLU A 219 0.64 11.51 -8.58
C GLU A 219 0.86 12.88 -9.22
N THR A 220 0.15 13.89 -8.72
CA THR A 220 0.34 15.29 -9.15
C THR A 220 1.59 15.92 -8.53
N LEU A 221 2.03 15.40 -7.39
CA LEU A 221 3.18 15.92 -6.66
C LEU A 221 4.51 15.53 -7.35
N GLY A 222 5.49 16.43 -7.24
CA GLY A 222 6.88 16.17 -7.59
C GLY A 222 7.66 15.56 -6.42
N LEU A 223 8.97 15.42 -6.59
CA LEU A 223 9.85 14.78 -5.59
C LEU A 223 10.37 15.77 -4.53
N GLY A 224 10.51 17.04 -4.90
CA GLY A 224 10.92 18.10 -3.96
C GLY A 224 12.28 17.79 -3.33
N THR A 225 12.36 17.86 -2.00
CA THR A 225 13.61 17.58 -1.27
C THR A 225 14.06 16.11 -1.31
N ARG A 226 13.22 15.19 -1.80
CA ARG A 226 13.53 13.75 -1.87
C ARG A 226 14.10 13.32 -3.23
N ALA A 227 14.34 14.25 -4.15
CA ALA A 227 14.83 13.94 -5.50
C ALA A 227 16.11 13.10 -5.49
N GLY A 228 17.13 13.49 -4.70
CA GLY A 228 18.40 12.74 -4.63
C GLY A 228 18.28 11.31 -4.06
N PHE A 229 17.31 11.05 -3.18
CA PHE A 229 17.02 9.68 -2.71
C PHE A 229 16.28 8.87 -3.79
N TYR A 230 15.32 9.52 -4.46
CA TYR A 230 14.53 8.90 -5.51
C TYR A 230 15.38 8.52 -6.74
N GLU A 231 16.46 9.25 -7.00
CA GLU A 231 17.40 9.00 -8.10
C GLU A 231 17.95 7.57 -8.12
N GLN A 232 18.17 6.97 -6.96
CA GLN A 232 18.68 5.60 -6.85
C GLN A 232 17.57 4.54 -6.95
N THR A 233 16.30 4.96 -6.90
CA THR A 233 15.15 4.07 -6.76
C THR A 233 14.36 3.99 -8.07
N GLY A 234 13.91 5.13 -8.60
CA GLY A 234 13.00 5.20 -9.74
C GLY A 234 11.57 4.74 -9.45
N ALA A 235 10.64 5.03 -10.36
CA ALA A 235 9.22 4.69 -10.20
C ALA A 235 8.96 3.17 -10.15
N TYR A 236 9.75 2.36 -10.85
CA TYR A 236 9.55 0.91 -10.86
C TYR A 236 9.74 0.30 -9.47
N ARG A 237 10.86 0.62 -8.81
CA ARG A 237 11.16 0.09 -7.48
C ARG A 237 10.30 0.74 -6.39
N ASP A 238 10.04 2.04 -6.50
CA ASP A 238 9.29 2.77 -5.47
C ASP A 238 7.81 2.39 -5.43
N MET A 239 7.20 2.18 -6.60
CA MET A 239 5.75 2.04 -6.75
C MET A 239 5.33 0.69 -7.34
N VAL A 240 5.99 0.17 -8.36
CA VAL A 240 5.48 -1.03 -9.06
C VAL A 240 5.71 -2.29 -8.24
N VAL A 241 6.97 -2.56 -7.87
CA VAL A 241 7.36 -3.78 -7.15
C VAL A 241 6.73 -3.85 -5.77
N THR A 242 6.64 -2.70 -5.11
CA THR A 242 6.10 -2.54 -3.77
C THR A 242 4.58 -2.51 -3.79
N HIS A 243 3.95 -1.61 -4.56
CA HIS A 243 2.54 -1.25 -4.40
C HIS A 243 1.63 -1.85 -5.47
N LEU A 244 1.89 -1.57 -6.75
CA LEU A 244 0.96 -1.94 -7.83
C LEU A 244 0.86 -3.46 -8.00
N PHE A 245 1.95 -4.20 -7.78
CA PHE A 245 1.89 -5.67 -7.79
C PHE A 245 1.06 -6.23 -6.61
N GLN A 246 1.05 -5.57 -5.45
CA GLN A 246 0.19 -6.01 -4.35
C GLN A 246 -1.29 -5.78 -4.68
N ILE A 247 -1.63 -4.62 -5.24
CA ILE A 247 -2.99 -4.33 -5.73
C ILE A 247 -3.42 -5.36 -6.77
N LEU A 248 -2.53 -5.65 -7.73
CA LEU A 248 -2.75 -6.69 -8.74
C LEU A 248 -3.05 -8.03 -8.10
N ALA A 249 -2.29 -8.44 -7.08
CA ALA A 249 -2.51 -9.71 -6.39
C ALA A 249 -3.87 -9.77 -5.69
N PHE A 250 -4.28 -8.74 -4.94
CA PHE A 250 -5.60 -8.70 -4.30
C PHE A 250 -6.74 -8.83 -5.31
N MET A 251 -6.58 -8.19 -6.47
CA MET A 251 -7.57 -8.23 -7.54
C MET A 251 -7.59 -9.59 -8.27
N ALA A 252 -6.42 -10.21 -8.45
CA ALA A 252 -6.27 -11.41 -9.27
C ALA A 252 -6.33 -12.76 -8.51
N MET A 253 -6.12 -12.76 -7.20
CA MET A 253 -6.02 -14.00 -6.41
C MET A 253 -7.29 -14.86 -6.46
N GLU A 254 -7.18 -16.17 -6.26
CA GLU A 254 -8.36 -17.04 -6.16
C GLU A 254 -9.13 -16.79 -4.85
N PRO A 255 -10.37 -17.29 -4.71
CA PRO A 255 -11.07 -17.30 -3.43
C PRO A 255 -10.24 -18.04 -2.37
N PRO A 256 -9.82 -17.37 -1.27
CA PRO A 256 -9.10 -18.05 -0.21
C PRO A 256 -10.04 -18.97 0.56
N THR A 257 -9.50 -19.99 1.22
CA THR A 257 -10.27 -20.93 2.05
C THR A 257 -10.95 -20.26 3.24
N ALA A 258 -10.39 -19.15 3.72
CA ALA A 258 -10.98 -18.25 4.71
C ALA A 258 -10.45 -16.83 4.52
N LEU A 259 -11.17 -15.82 5.03
CA LEU A 259 -10.68 -14.44 5.11
C LEU A 259 -9.73 -14.25 6.30
N GLU A 260 -8.69 -15.08 6.32
CA GLU A 260 -7.65 -15.09 7.34
C GLU A 260 -6.28 -14.76 6.72
N PRO A 261 -5.31 -14.26 7.52
CA PRO A 261 -4.04 -13.77 7.00
C PRO A 261 -3.26 -14.80 6.18
N ALA A 262 -3.22 -16.06 6.63
CA ALA A 262 -2.46 -17.12 5.97
C ALA A 262 -3.07 -17.54 4.63
N PRO A 263 -4.37 -17.91 4.53
CA PRO A 263 -5.02 -18.19 3.26
C PRO A 263 -4.92 -17.03 2.25
N ILE A 264 -5.13 -15.78 2.68
CA ILE A 264 -4.99 -14.63 1.78
C ILE A 264 -3.56 -14.49 1.25
N SER A 265 -2.56 -14.65 2.13
CA SER A 265 -1.15 -14.59 1.74
C SER A 265 -0.79 -15.70 0.74
N GLU A 266 -1.33 -16.90 0.93
CA GLU A 266 -1.14 -18.02 0.01
C GLU A 266 -1.70 -17.70 -1.38
N GLU A 267 -2.91 -17.18 -1.47
CA GLU A 267 -3.55 -16.83 -2.75
C GLU A 267 -2.83 -15.67 -3.45
N LYS A 268 -2.32 -14.68 -2.70
CA LYS A 268 -1.44 -13.64 -3.26
C LYS A 268 -0.14 -14.24 -3.81
N ASN A 269 0.52 -15.12 -3.08
CA ASN A 269 1.76 -15.75 -3.53
C ASN A 269 1.53 -16.64 -4.76
N LYS A 270 0.37 -17.31 -4.89
CA LYS A 270 -0.02 -18.04 -6.12
C LYS A 270 -0.06 -17.12 -7.34
N VAL A 271 -0.58 -15.90 -7.18
CA VAL A 271 -0.54 -14.88 -8.25
C VAL A 271 0.90 -14.55 -8.63
N PHE A 272 1.76 -14.20 -7.66
CA PHE A 272 3.16 -13.84 -7.93
C PHE A 272 3.93 -14.96 -8.60
N ARG A 273 3.74 -16.21 -8.17
CA ARG A 273 4.35 -17.39 -8.83
C ARG A 273 3.91 -17.51 -10.29
N SER A 274 2.66 -17.19 -10.58
CA SER A 274 2.07 -17.24 -11.92
C SER A 274 2.41 -16.03 -12.80
N MET A 275 3.04 -14.98 -12.28
CA MET A 275 3.41 -13.83 -13.10
C MET A 275 4.49 -14.20 -14.13
N LEU A 276 4.34 -13.75 -15.37
CA LEU A 276 5.39 -13.88 -16.38
C LEU A 276 6.50 -12.84 -16.16
N PRO A 277 7.76 -13.12 -16.60
CA PRO A 277 8.85 -12.13 -16.54
C PRO A 277 8.48 -10.84 -17.26
N ILE A 278 8.76 -9.70 -16.63
CA ILE A 278 8.47 -8.37 -17.17
C ILE A 278 9.43 -8.08 -18.33
N GLN A 279 8.89 -8.10 -19.55
CA GLN A 279 9.66 -7.88 -20.76
C GLN A 279 9.96 -6.38 -20.95
N PRO A 280 11.21 -5.96 -21.17
CA PRO A 280 11.55 -4.56 -21.46
C PRO A 280 10.73 -3.94 -22.60
N ALA A 281 10.37 -4.74 -23.61
CA ALA A 281 9.55 -4.31 -24.74
C ALA A 281 8.10 -3.93 -24.36
N ASP A 282 7.61 -4.47 -23.25
CA ASP A 282 6.28 -4.21 -22.69
C ASP A 282 6.32 -3.14 -21.58
N VAL A 283 7.37 -2.31 -21.56
CA VAL A 283 7.56 -1.25 -20.56
C VAL A 283 7.85 0.09 -21.24
N VAL A 284 7.19 1.13 -20.77
CA VAL A 284 7.48 2.53 -21.09
C VAL A 284 7.99 3.22 -19.83
N ARG A 285 9.25 3.64 -19.87
CA ARG A 285 9.87 4.49 -18.84
C ARG A 285 9.76 5.95 -19.26
N GLY A 286 9.40 6.82 -18.32
CA GLY A 286 9.26 8.25 -18.56
C GLY A 286 9.97 9.08 -17.50
N GLN A 287 10.40 10.27 -17.89
CA GLN A 287 11.00 11.26 -16.97
C GLN A 287 10.38 12.64 -17.24
N TYR A 288 9.77 13.28 -16.24
CA TYR A 288 9.16 14.59 -16.48
C TYR A 288 10.24 15.62 -16.81
N ALA A 289 9.92 16.55 -17.72
CA ALA A 289 10.82 17.62 -18.10
C ALA A 289 11.20 18.47 -16.87
N GLY A 290 12.50 18.64 -16.64
CA GLY A 290 13.06 19.40 -15.51
C GLY A 290 13.64 18.54 -14.38
N TYR A 291 13.41 17.22 -14.37
CA TYR A 291 13.90 16.33 -13.30
C TYR A 291 15.43 16.38 -13.13
N ARG A 292 16.18 16.36 -14.23
CA ARG A 292 17.66 16.47 -14.25
C ARG A 292 18.21 17.78 -13.66
N GLY A 293 17.36 18.78 -13.48
CA GLY A 293 17.71 20.03 -12.81
C GLY A 293 17.38 20.06 -11.33
N GLU A 294 16.77 19.01 -10.77
CA GLU A 294 16.46 18.96 -9.33
C GLU A 294 17.72 18.72 -8.49
N PRO A 295 17.81 19.30 -7.27
CA PRO A 295 18.98 19.11 -6.41
C PRO A 295 19.24 17.63 -6.09
N GLY A 296 20.47 17.18 -6.33
CA GLY A 296 20.91 15.81 -6.07
C GLY A 296 20.59 14.80 -7.19
N VAL A 297 20.11 15.26 -8.34
CA VAL A 297 19.87 14.44 -9.53
C VAL A 297 21.03 14.59 -10.52
N ASP A 298 21.42 13.49 -11.16
CA ASP A 298 22.42 13.49 -12.22
C ASP A 298 21.89 14.23 -13.47
N PRO A 299 22.61 15.22 -14.03
CA PRO A 299 22.24 15.89 -15.28
C PRO A 299 22.00 14.95 -16.47
N GLU A 300 22.65 13.77 -16.48
CA GLU A 300 22.50 12.74 -17.51
C GLU A 300 21.60 11.58 -17.06
N SER A 301 20.88 11.74 -15.93
CA SER A 301 20.03 10.70 -15.35
C SER A 301 19.07 10.06 -16.36
N GLU A 302 19.10 8.73 -16.39
CA GLU A 302 18.09 7.89 -17.02
C GLU A 302 17.10 7.30 -16.01
N THR A 303 16.98 7.85 -14.80
CA THR A 303 16.04 7.38 -13.78
C THR A 303 14.61 7.75 -14.15
N GLU A 304 13.70 6.78 -14.13
CA GLU A 304 12.31 7.03 -14.48
C GLU A 304 11.51 7.64 -13.32
N THR A 305 10.78 8.72 -13.60
CA THR A 305 9.78 9.31 -12.69
C THR A 305 8.35 8.93 -13.08
N PHE A 306 8.21 8.15 -14.15
CA PHE A 306 6.97 7.57 -14.66
C PHE A 306 7.28 6.18 -15.20
N ILE A 307 6.36 5.24 -14.99
CA ILE A 307 6.41 3.95 -15.65
C ILE A 307 5.01 3.47 -16.01
N ALA A 308 4.89 2.90 -17.20
CA ALA A 308 3.74 2.11 -17.61
C ALA A 308 4.23 0.74 -18.12
N LEU A 309 3.54 -0.33 -17.78
CA LEU A 309 3.89 -1.67 -18.25
C LEU A 309 2.67 -2.52 -18.55
N LYS A 310 2.87 -3.53 -19.38
CA LYS A 310 1.93 -4.63 -19.62
C LYS A 310 2.52 -5.91 -19.04
N CYS A 311 1.77 -6.60 -18.20
CA CYS A 311 2.16 -7.90 -17.64
C CYS A 311 1.02 -8.91 -17.72
N TYR A 312 1.36 -10.17 -17.43
CA TYR A 312 0.44 -11.30 -17.52
C TYR A 312 0.59 -12.22 -16.30
N ILE A 313 -0.52 -12.85 -15.94
CA ILE A 313 -0.60 -13.91 -14.94
C ILE A 313 -0.97 -15.19 -15.69
N ASP A 314 -0.04 -16.14 -15.74
CA ASP A 314 -0.20 -17.40 -16.46
C ASP A 314 -0.81 -18.48 -15.54
N ASN A 315 -2.12 -18.38 -15.36
CA ASN A 315 -2.92 -19.39 -14.67
C ASN A 315 -4.30 -19.56 -15.35
N TRP A 316 -5.10 -20.53 -14.90
CA TRP A 316 -6.40 -20.83 -15.52
C TRP A 316 -7.36 -19.64 -15.57
N ARG A 317 -7.34 -18.77 -14.55
CA ARG A 317 -8.24 -17.63 -14.47
C ARG A 317 -7.84 -16.50 -15.40
N TRP A 318 -6.53 -16.26 -15.59
CA TRP A 318 -5.99 -15.03 -16.19
C TRP A 318 -5.19 -15.23 -17.48
N ALA A 319 -4.93 -16.47 -17.91
CA ALA A 319 -4.15 -16.73 -19.12
C ALA A 319 -4.65 -15.93 -20.34
N GLY A 320 -3.77 -15.11 -20.90
CA GLY A 320 -4.04 -14.25 -22.05
C GLY A 320 -4.74 -12.92 -21.75
N VAL A 321 -5.09 -12.62 -20.49
CA VAL A 321 -5.65 -11.32 -20.09
C VAL A 321 -4.48 -10.37 -19.75
N PRO A 322 -4.29 -9.25 -20.47
CA PRO A 322 -3.26 -8.29 -20.15
C PRO A 322 -3.63 -7.42 -18.94
N PHE A 323 -2.64 -7.19 -18.08
CA PHE A 323 -2.69 -6.25 -16.97
C PHE A 323 -1.82 -5.05 -17.30
N PHE A 324 -2.43 -3.87 -17.35
CA PHE A 324 -1.74 -2.62 -17.60
C PHE A 324 -1.56 -1.88 -16.29
N LEU A 325 -0.32 -1.55 -15.93
CA LEU A 325 0.02 -0.86 -14.70
C LEU A 325 0.64 0.48 -15.07
N ARG A 326 0.23 1.56 -14.42
CA ARG A 326 0.78 2.91 -14.67
C ARG A 326 0.90 3.71 -13.38
N THR A 327 2.03 4.40 -13.23
CA THR A 327 2.31 5.29 -12.10
C THR A 327 3.32 6.35 -12.52
N GLY A 328 3.28 7.52 -11.89
CA GLY A 328 4.27 8.56 -12.16
C GLY A 328 4.04 9.84 -11.37
N LYS A 329 5.10 10.65 -11.27
CA LYS A 329 5.09 11.95 -10.59
C LYS A 329 4.71 13.07 -11.56
N ARG A 330 4.26 14.21 -11.02
CA ARG A 330 3.83 15.39 -11.81
C ARG A 330 2.88 15.03 -12.97
N MET A 331 1.98 14.08 -12.76
CA MET A 331 0.97 13.71 -13.73
C MET A 331 -0.22 14.69 -13.69
N ALA A 332 -1.10 14.60 -14.71
CA ALA A 332 -2.24 15.49 -14.87
C ALA A 332 -3.20 15.52 -13.66
N GLU A 333 -3.45 14.36 -13.05
CA GLU A 333 -4.33 14.21 -11.89
C GLU A 333 -3.80 13.14 -10.93
N GLY A 334 -4.37 13.03 -9.73
CA GLY A 334 -3.91 12.14 -8.66
C GLY A 334 -4.88 11.03 -8.27
N GLN A 335 -5.92 10.79 -9.08
CA GLN A 335 -6.93 9.77 -8.77
C GLN A 335 -6.37 8.37 -9.04
N ARG A 336 -6.50 7.48 -8.05
CA ARG A 336 -5.95 6.12 -8.06
C ARG A 336 -7.07 5.13 -8.34
N ILE A 337 -6.95 4.35 -9.41
CA ILE A 337 -8.06 3.56 -9.93
C ILE A 337 -7.64 2.16 -10.33
N ILE A 338 -8.58 1.22 -10.21
CA ILE A 338 -8.55 -0.06 -10.92
C ILE A 338 -9.72 -0.05 -11.90
N SER A 339 -9.47 -0.31 -13.17
CA SER A 339 -10.51 -0.46 -14.19
C SER A 339 -10.44 -1.87 -14.78
N ILE A 340 -11.54 -2.60 -14.70
CA ILE A 340 -11.69 -3.96 -15.25
C ILE A 340 -12.63 -3.82 -16.44
N ALA A 341 -12.12 -4.11 -17.65
CA ALA A 341 -12.91 -4.09 -18.87
C ALA A 341 -13.44 -5.49 -19.18
N PHE A 342 -14.74 -5.60 -19.45
CA PHE A 342 -15.38 -6.86 -19.81
C PHE A 342 -15.39 -7.08 -21.32
N ARG A 343 -15.39 -8.33 -21.76
CA ARG A 343 -15.57 -8.70 -23.17
C ARG A 343 -16.97 -8.30 -23.62
N GLU A 344 -17.06 -7.83 -24.85
CA GLU A 344 -18.35 -7.60 -25.48
C GLU A 344 -19.04 -8.92 -25.84
N PRO A 345 -20.38 -8.94 -25.94
CA PRO A 345 -21.10 -10.10 -26.42
C PRO A 345 -20.59 -10.56 -27.79
N PRO A 346 -20.45 -11.87 -28.03
CA PRO A 346 -19.80 -12.40 -29.24
C PRO A 346 -20.52 -12.03 -30.54
N LYS A 347 -21.80 -11.67 -30.47
CA LYS A 347 -22.60 -11.21 -31.61
C LYS A 347 -23.52 -10.08 -31.18
N SER A 348 -23.42 -8.93 -31.84
CA SER A 348 -24.42 -7.87 -31.70
C SER A 348 -25.70 -8.26 -32.43
N MET A 349 -26.84 -8.14 -31.75
CA MET A 349 -28.19 -8.27 -32.33
C MET A 349 -28.81 -6.90 -32.64
N PHE A 350 -28.11 -5.81 -32.33
CA PHE A 350 -28.65 -4.47 -32.48
C PHE A 350 -28.40 -3.94 -33.91
N PRO A 351 -29.33 -3.13 -34.45
CA PRO A 351 -29.18 -2.56 -35.79
C PRO A 351 -27.87 -1.76 -35.95
N PRO A 352 -27.33 -1.66 -37.18
CA PRO A 352 -26.25 -0.72 -37.47
C PRO A 352 -26.63 0.70 -37.04
N GLY A 353 -25.69 1.42 -36.42
CA GLY A 353 -25.93 2.76 -35.89
C GLY A 353 -26.76 2.83 -34.59
N SER A 354 -27.03 1.68 -33.94
CA SER A 354 -27.67 1.63 -32.61
C SER A 354 -26.83 2.24 -31.49
N GLY A 355 -25.52 2.42 -31.70
CA GLY A 355 -24.59 2.95 -30.69
C GLY A 355 -23.93 1.88 -29.82
N VAL A 356 -24.32 0.59 -29.95
CA VAL A 356 -23.62 -0.51 -29.28
C VAL A 356 -22.15 -0.57 -29.71
N GLY A 357 -21.25 -0.76 -28.75
CA GLY A 357 -19.80 -0.79 -28.98
C GLY A 357 -19.16 0.57 -29.28
N ALA A 358 -19.94 1.64 -29.53
CA ALA A 358 -19.40 2.94 -29.92
C ALA A 358 -18.57 3.63 -28.81
N GLN A 359 -18.82 3.26 -27.54
CA GLN A 359 -18.11 3.79 -26.36
C GLN A 359 -17.31 2.70 -25.64
N GLY A 360 -16.97 1.61 -26.35
CA GLY A 360 -16.19 0.51 -25.82
C GLY A 360 -16.91 -0.39 -24.82
N PRO A 361 -16.16 -1.30 -24.18
CA PRO A 361 -16.71 -2.39 -23.38
C PRO A 361 -17.32 -1.92 -22.07
N ASP A 362 -18.05 -2.81 -21.39
CA ASP A 362 -18.49 -2.59 -20.02
C ASP A 362 -17.28 -2.54 -19.09
N HIS A 363 -17.37 -1.74 -18.04
CA HIS A 363 -16.25 -1.62 -17.09
C HIS A 363 -16.73 -1.51 -15.68
N LEU A 364 -16.02 -2.20 -14.80
CA LEU A 364 -16.09 -2.04 -13.37
C LEU A 364 -14.86 -1.25 -12.91
N THR A 365 -15.07 -0.19 -12.15
CA THR A 365 -14.00 0.68 -11.65
C THR A 365 -14.05 0.76 -10.14
N PHE A 366 -12.90 0.63 -9.50
CA PHE A 366 -12.67 0.94 -8.08
C PHE A 366 -11.81 2.19 -7.95
N ASP A 367 -12.21 3.12 -7.09
CA ASP A 367 -11.40 4.25 -6.62
C ASP A 367 -10.70 3.82 -5.32
N LEU A 368 -9.37 3.93 -5.31
CA LEU A 368 -8.51 3.51 -4.20
C LEU A 368 -8.26 4.63 -3.18
N ALA A 369 -8.98 5.75 -3.27
CA ALA A 369 -9.00 6.74 -2.20
C ALA A 369 -9.72 6.21 -0.93
N ASP A 370 -9.45 6.86 0.21
CA ASP A 370 -10.02 6.48 1.52
C ASP A 370 -11.56 6.48 1.52
N ALA A 371 -12.16 7.40 0.77
CA ALA A 371 -13.58 7.33 0.43
C ALA A 371 -13.75 6.45 -0.81
N SER A 372 -13.73 5.12 -0.63
CA SER A 372 -13.85 4.17 -1.73
C SER A 372 -15.14 4.41 -2.53
N LYS A 373 -14.97 4.57 -3.84
CA LYS A 373 -16.05 4.71 -4.81
C LYS A 373 -15.97 3.58 -5.82
N MET A 374 -17.11 3.20 -6.34
CA MET A 374 -17.22 2.18 -7.36
C MET A 374 -18.16 2.64 -8.47
N SER A 375 -17.83 2.28 -9.71
CA SER A 375 -18.76 2.45 -10.82
C SER A 375 -18.79 1.25 -11.75
N LEU A 376 -19.97 0.94 -12.27
CA LEU A 376 -20.20 -0.05 -13.32
C LEU A 376 -20.80 0.66 -14.53
N SER A 377 -20.11 0.64 -15.66
CA SER A 377 -20.63 1.19 -16.93
C SER A 377 -21.16 0.08 -17.84
N PHE A 378 -22.37 0.27 -18.38
CA PHE A 378 -23.11 -0.70 -19.20
C PHE A 378 -23.95 0.01 -20.28
N TYR A 379 -24.37 -0.68 -21.33
CA TYR A 379 -25.28 -0.09 -22.34
C TYR A 379 -26.75 -0.20 -21.92
N GLY A 380 -27.49 0.91 -22.01
CA GLY A 380 -28.93 0.95 -21.78
C GLY A 380 -29.69 1.60 -22.93
N LYS A 381 -30.96 1.23 -23.11
CA LYS A 381 -31.81 1.84 -24.14
C LYS A 381 -32.03 3.31 -23.82
N ARG A 382 -31.69 4.19 -24.75
CA ARG A 382 -32.06 5.60 -24.70
C ARG A 382 -33.59 5.74 -24.72
N PRO A 383 -34.21 6.45 -23.78
CA PRO A 383 -35.63 6.74 -23.83
C PRO A 383 -36.02 7.42 -25.15
N GLY A 384 -37.07 6.92 -25.81
CA GLY A 384 -37.52 7.42 -27.11
C GLY A 384 -37.79 6.32 -28.14
N PRO A 385 -38.17 6.71 -29.37
CA PRO A 385 -38.40 5.80 -30.48
C PRO A 385 -37.10 5.20 -31.03
N GLY A 386 -37.19 3.97 -31.54
CA GLY A 386 -36.06 3.23 -32.09
C GLY A 386 -35.25 2.45 -31.05
N MET A 387 -34.18 1.81 -31.52
CA MET A 387 -33.26 1.00 -30.71
C MET A 387 -31.89 1.68 -30.67
N ARG A 388 -31.81 2.81 -29.98
CA ARG A 388 -30.56 3.51 -29.68
C ARG A 388 -30.12 3.19 -28.25
N LEU A 389 -28.84 2.91 -28.08
CA LEU A 389 -28.21 2.58 -26.82
C LEU A 389 -27.22 3.68 -26.46
N ASP A 390 -27.23 4.07 -25.20
CA ASP A 390 -26.24 4.97 -24.62
C ASP A 390 -25.49 4.23 -23.50
N LYS A 391 -24.24 4.62 -23.23
CA LYS A 391 -23.50 4.10 -22.08
C LYS A 391 -24.04 4.76 -20.81
N LEU A 392 -24.52 3.94 -19.89
CA LEU A 392 -25.00 4.33 -18.58
C LEU A 392 -23.98 3.90 -17.51
N SER A 393 -24.09 4.48 -16.32
CA SER A 393 -23.22 4.16 -15.18
C SER A 393 -24.03 4.05 -13.90
N LEU A 394 -23.84 2.95 -13.17
CA LEU A 394 -24.18 2.83 -11.75
C LEU A 394 -22.98 3.30 -10.93
N GLN A 395 -23.21 4.13 -9.93
CA GLN A 395 -22.18 4.73 -9.07
C GLN A 395 -22.55 4.52 -7.60
N PHE A 396 -21.58 4.06 -6.81
CA PHE A 396 -21.72 3.84 -5.37
C PHE A 396 -20.56 4.53 -4.65
N ALA A 397 -20.84 5.26 -3.57
CA ALA A 397 -19.81 5.96 -2.81
C ALA A 397 -20.04 5.81 -1.31
N MET A 398 -19.01 5.34 -0.58
CA MET A 398 -19.15 5.01 0.85
C MET A 398 -19.52 6.22 1.73
N HIS A 399 -19.26 7.45 1.28
CA HIS A 399 -19.66 8.66 2.01
C HIS A 399 -21.18 8.80 2.23
N ASP A 400 -22.00 8.10 1.44
CA ASP A 400 -23.45 8.14 1.55
C ASP A 400 -23.98 7.29 2.73
N THR A 401 -23.09 6.62 3.48
CA THR A 401 -23.44 5.70 4.59
C THR A 401 -23.24 6.27 6.00
N GLY A 402 -22.64 7.46 6.15
CA GLY A 402 -22.60 8.20 7.43
C GLY A 402 -21.64 7.69 8.51
N LEU A 403 -20.74 6.74 8.22
CA LEU A 403 -19.90 6.04 9.22
C LEU A 403 -18.43 6.52 9.33
N ILE A 404 -18.13 7.76 8.94
CA ILE A 404 -16.74 8.23 8.68
C ILE A 404 -15.90 8.44 9.96
N GLY A 405 -16.51 8.49 11.15
CA GLY A 405 -15.86 8.95 12.39
C GLY A 405 -14.78 8.05 13.01
N GLU A 406 -14.60 6.80 12.56
CA GLU A 406 -13.75 5.80 13.23
C GLU A 406 -12.62 5.22 12.34
N VAL A 407 -12.31 5.83 11.20
CA VAL A 407 -11.28 5.32 10.29
C VAL A 407 -9.88 5.58 10.86
N LEU A 408 -9.11 4.50 11.07
CA LEU A 408 -7.70 4.56 11.46
C LEU A 408 -6.85 5.07 10.28
N GLU A 409 -5.87 5.94 10.54
CA GLU A 409 -4.86 6.27 9.51
C GLU A 409 -4.07 5.02 9.12
N ALA A 410 -3.49 4.99 7.90
CA ALA A 410 -2.79 3.82 7.38
C ALA A 410 -1.74 3.23 8.36
N TYR A 411 -0.89 4.08 8.96
CA TYR A 411 0.11 3.64 9.94
C TYR A 411 -0.52 3.16 11.26
N GLU A 412 -1.57 3.83 11.76
CA GLU A 412 -2.30 3.39 12.95
C GLU A 412 -2.84 1.97 12.75
N ARG A 413 -3.41 1.73 11.57
CA ARG A 413 -3.95 0.42 11.22
C ARG A 413 -2.86 -0.65 11.12
N LEU A 414 -1.78 -0.37 10.40
CA LEU A 414 -0.68 -1.34 10.22
C LEU A 414 -0.03 -1.71 11.55
N ILE A 415 0.18 -0.73 12.44
CA ILE A 415 0.67 -0.98 13.80
C ILE A 415 -0.30 -1.89 14.56
N LEU A 416 -1.60 -1.58 14.54
CA LEU A 416 -2.61 -2.37 15.22
C LEU A 416 -2.69 -3.81 14.68
N ASP A 417 -2.67 -3.98 13.36
CA ASP A 417 -2.70 -5.28 12.70
C ASP A 417 -1.44 -6.09 13.04
N ALA A 418 -0.25 -5.47 13.09
CA ALA A 418 0.98 -6.13 13.56
C ALA A 418 0.87 -6.55 15.04
N MET A 419 0.30 -5.72 15.92
CA MET A 419 0.04 -6.09 17.32
C MET A 419 -0.97 -7.25 17.45
N ARG A 420 -1.89 -7.41 16.50
CA ARG A 420 -2.83 -8.53 16.43
C ARG A 420 -2.21 -9.79 15.81
N GLY A 421 -1.22 -9.61 14.95
CA GLY A 421 -0.65 -10.69 14.13
C GLY A 421 -1.42 -10.88 12.82
N ASP A 422 -2.22 -9.89 12.41
CA ASP A 422 -2.90 -9.88 11.13
C ASP A 422 -1.88 -9.52 10.03
N ARG A 423 -1.46 -10.52 9.26
CA ARG A 423 -0.48 -10.39 8.18
C ARG A 423 -1.10 -10.07 6.81
N THR A 424 -2.42 -9.87 6.72
CA THR A 424 -3.15 -9.75 5.45
C THR A 424 -2.57 -8.69 4.50
N LEU A 425 -2.13 -7.55 5.05
CA LEU A 425 -1.60 -6.42 4.28
C LEU A 425 -0.07 -6.41 4.18
N PHE A 426 0.60 -7.37 4.80
CA PHE A 426 2.05 -7.41 4.85
C PHE A 426 2.59 -8.32 3.75
N THR A 427 3.77 -7.98 3.26
CA THR A 427 4.41 -8.75 2.20
C THR A 427 5.27 -9.86 2.78
N THR A 428 5.29 -11.00 2.09
CA THR A 428 6.10 -12.16 2.49
C THR A 428 7.45 -12.15 1.79
N ALA A 429 8.46 -12.79 2.39
CA ALA A 429 9.77 -12.98 1.76
C ALA A 429 9.63 -13.61 0.37
N GLU A 430 8.90 -14.73 0.28
CA GLU A 430 8.63 -15.47 -0.95
C GLU A 430 7.99 -14.56 -2.02
N GLY A 431 6.97 -13.79 -1.64
CA GLY A 431 6.29 -12.88 -2.56
C GLY A 431 7.22 -11.80 -3.11
N ILE A 432 7.99 -11.14 -2.24
CA ILE A 432 8.94 -10.09 -2.66
C ILE A 432 10.04 -10.66 -3.56
N GLU A 433 10.65 -11.79 -3.18
CA GLU A 433 11.70 -12.43 -3.98
C GLU A 433 11.17 -12.82 -5.36
N ARG A 434 9.95 -13.36 -5.44
CA ARG A 434 9.32 -13.67 -6.72
C ARG A 434 9.08 -12.42 -7.56
N LEU A 435 8.64 -11.32 -6.95
CA LEU A 435 8.45 -10.04 -7.65
C LEU A 435 9.78 -9.48 -8.19
N TRP A 436 10.87 -9.61 -7.45
CA TRP A 436 12.19 -9.23 -7.95
C TRP A 436 12.68 -10.16 -9.07
N GLN A 437 12.41 -11.46 -8.96
CA GLN A 437 12.78 -12.44 -9.98
C GLN A 437 12.08 -12.18 -11.32
N VAL A 438 10.78 -11.85 -11.32
CA VAL A 438 10.09 -11.50 -12.58
C VAL A 438 10.58 -10.17 -13.15
N SER A 439 11.19 -9.32 -12.32
CA SER A 439 11.70 -8.00 -12.71
C SER A 439 13.10 -8.03 -13.31
N THR A 440 13.86 -9.12 -13.15
CA THR A 440 15.30 -9.19 -13.48
C THR A 440 15.62 -8.65 -14.87
N GLN A 441 14.92 -9.13 -15.91
CA GLN A 441 15.18 -8.70 -17.30
C GLN A 441 14.97 -7.20 -17.52
N LEU A 442 13.95 -6.61 -16.88
CA LEU A 442 13.72 -5.17 -16.94
C LEU A 442 14.82 -4.38 -16.24
N LEU A 443 15.29 -4.85 -15.09
CA LEU A 443 16.32 -4.15 -14.33
C LEU A 443 17.70 -4.24 -15.00
N GLU A 444 18.00 -5.34 -15.70
CA GLU A 444 19.25 -5.56 -16.41
C GLU A 444 19.30 -4.85 -17.77
N SER A 445 18.17 -4.67 -18.43
CA SER A 445 18.09 -4.03 -19.75
C SER A 445 16.87 -3.11 -19.85
N PRO A 446 16.84 -2.02 -19.04
CA PRO A 446 15.71 -1.11 -19.05
C PRO A 446 15.63 -0.34 -20.37
N PRO A 447 14.43 -0.11 -20.93
CA PRO A 447 14.29 0.74 -22.11
C PRO A 447 14.65 2.20 -21.76
N PRO A 448 15.08 3.01 -22.75
CA PRO A 448 15.47 4.40 -22.51
C PRO A 448 14.29 5.22 -21.99
N VAL A 449 14.58 6.19 -21.12
CA VAL A 449 13.55 7.11 -20.60
C VAL A 449 13.05 8.05 -21.68
N ARG A 450 11.74 8.30 -21.68
CA ARG A 450 11.10 9.26 -22.58
C ARG A 450 10.62 10.47 -21.81
N LEU A 451 10.98 11.66 -22.30
CA LEU A 451 10.54 12.90 -21.66
C LEU A 451 9.04 13.11 -21.80
N TYR A 452 8.40 13.64 -20.74
CA TYR A 452 7.01 14.08 -20.80
C TYR A 452 6.82 15.44 -20.08
N PRO A 453 5.89 16.29 -20.55
CA PRO A 453 5.58 17.54 -19.85
C PRO A 453 4.96 17.28 -18.47
N PRO A 454 5.36 18.01 -17.41
CA PRO A 454 4.62 18.05 -16.16
C PRO A 454 3.13 18.40 -16.39
N GLY A 455 2.24 17.75 -15.65
CA GLY A 455 0.79 17.88 -15.82
C GLY A 455 0.20 17.11 -17.01
N SER A 456 1.01 16.31 -17.72
CA SER A 456 0.51 15.38 -18.74
C SER A 456 0.27 13.97 -18.18
N TRP A 457 -0.26 13.06 -19.02
CA TRP A 457 -0.51 11.66 -18.66
C TRP A 457 0.69 10.73 -18.89
N GLY A 458 1.89 11.29 -19.06
CA GLY A 458 3.12 10.57 -19.38
C GLY A 458 3.50 10.66 -20.87
N PRO A 459 4.52 9.89 -21.30
CA PRO A 459 5.01 9.91 -22.68
C PRO A 459 3.99 9.38 -23.69
N LYS A 460 4.00 9.87 -24.93
CA LYS A 460 3.07 9.43 -25.99
C LYS A 460 3.15 7.93 -26.34
N SER A 461 4.28 7.29 -26.07
CA SER A 461 4.47 5.86 -26.35
C SER A 461 3.58 4.95 -25.51
N ILE A 462 2.97 5.44 -24.42
CA ILE A 462 2.02 4.65 -23.61
C ILE A 462 0.79 4.23 -24.40
N HIS A 463 0.45 4.95 -25.48
CA HIS A 463 -0.68 4.59 -26.36
C HIS A 463 -0.39 3.36 -27.19
N GLN A 464 0.87 3.16 -27.61
CA GLN A 464 1.29 1.95 -28.32
C GLN A 464 1.31 0.74 -27.39
N LEU A 465 1.70 0.95 -26.12
CA LEU A 465 1.75 -0.11 -25.11
C LEU A 465 0.39 -0.76 -24.87
N ILE A 466 -0.68 0.03 -24.81
CA ILE A 466 -2.04 -0.43 -24.49
C ILE A 466 -2.90 -0.74 -25.72
N ALA A 467 -2.42 -0.43 -26.93
CA ALA A 467 -3.15 -0.68 -28.16
C ALA A 467 -3.52 -2.18 -28.30
N PRO A 468 -4.72 -2.51 -28.83
CA PRO A 468 -5.71 -1.61 -29.44
C PRO A 468 -6.63 -0.88 -28.43
N HIS A 469 -6.42 -1.07 -27.12
CA HIS A 469 -7.19 -0.40 -26.08
C HIS A 469 -6.67 1.03 -25.83
N ALA A 470 -7.32 1.73 -24.90
CA ALA A 470 -6.92 3.05 -24.44
C ALA A 470 -6.89 3.11 -22.91
N TRP A 471 -5.99 3.94 -22.37
CA TRP A 471 -5.98 4.24 -20.94
C TRP A 471 -7.28 4.91 -20.55
N ARG A 472 -7.97 4.35 -19.56
CA ARG A 472 -9.22 4.91 -19.06
C ARG A 472 -8.93 5.99 -18.03
N LEU A 473 -9.27 7.23 -18.35
CA LEU A 473 -8.87 8.40 -17.55
C LEU A 473 -9.98 8.84 -16.58
N PRO A 474 -9.63 9.51 -15.45
CA PRO A 474 -10.59 10.09 -14.51
C PRO A 474 -11.72 10.92 -15.13
N PHE A 475 -11.40 11.87 -16.00
CA PHE A 475 -12.39 12.80 -16.57
C PHE A 475 -13.44 12.14 -17.48
N GLU A 476 -13.20 10.92 -17.98
CA GLU A 476 -14.18 10.14 -18.73
C GLU A 476 -15.31 9.60 -17.81
N ARG A 477 -15.22 9.90 -16.51
CA ARG A 477 -16.13 9.47 -15.44
C ARG A 477 -16.59 10.68 -14.64
N ALA A 478 -17.44 11.51 -15.25
CA ALA A 478 -18.13 12.55 -14.49
C ALA A 478 -19.05 11.90 -13.44
N TRP A 479 -18.69 12.04 -12.16
CA TRP A 479 -19.51 11.59 -11.05
C TRP A 479 -20.76 12.46 -10.97
N ARG A 480 -21.91 11.84 -10.69
CA ARG A 480 -23.12 12.61 -10.45
C ARG A 480 -22.94 13.41 -9.16
N ASP A 481 -23.23 14.71 -9.24
CA ASP A 481 -23.36 15.55 -8.06
C ASP A 481 -24.72 15.24 -7.43
N PRO A 482 -24.78 14.64 -6.23
CA PRO A 482 -26.04 14.29 -5.58
C PRO A 482 -26.94 15.52 -5.38
N ASN A 483 -26.39 16.73 -5.38
CA ASN A 483 -27.14 17.97 -5.21
C ASN A 483 -27.63 18.61 -6.52
N LYS A 484 -27.26 18.11 -7.70
CA LYS A 484 -27.71 18.70 -8.98
C LYS A 484 -29.00 18.12 -9.54
N THR A 485 -29.45 16.97 -9.04
CA THR A 485 -30.77 16.41 -9.35
C THR A 485 -31.26 15.58 -8.17
N GLY A 486 -31.60 16.24 -7.08
CA GLY A 486 -32.49 15.70 -6.06
C GLY A 486 -33.94 16.03 -6.44
N GLY A 487 -34.66 15.02 -6.91
CA GLY A 487 -36.11 14.99 -7.06
C GLY A 487 -36.62 13.65 -6.59
#